data_AF-A0A5J6YI68-F1
#
_entry.id   AF-A0A5J6YI68-F1
#
_cell.length_a   1.000
_cell.length_b   1.000
_cell.length_c   1.000
_cell.angle_alpha   90.00
_cell.angle_beta   90.00
_cell.angle_gamma   90.00
#
_symmetry.space_group_name_H-M   'P 1'
#
loop_
_entity.id
_entity.type
_entity.pdbx_description
1 polymer ?
#
loop_
_entity_poly.entity_id
_entity_poly.type
_entity_poly.pdbx_seq_one_letter_code
_entity_poly.pdbx_strand_id
1 'polypeptide(L)' 'MKAAVLFFCLAFIFCTTEIMPVEAQYTCDDANCNRACKKDGYRGGSCLGFVNVQCFCH' A
#
# COMPACT_ATOMS: atom_id res chain seq x y z
N MET A 1 -16.65 30.76 -9.41
CA MET A 1 -15.19 30.58 -9.20
C MET A 1 -14.84 29.89 -7.88
N LYS A 2 -15.51 30.18 -6.75
CA LYS A 2 -15.21 29.56 -5.44
C LYS A 2 -15.58 28.07 -5.32
N ALA A 3 -16.69 27.65 -5.94
CA ALA A 3 -17.16 26.26 -5.86
C ALA A 3 -16.23 25.26 -6.56
N ALA A 4 -15.68 25.63 -7.72
CA ALA A 4 -14.77 24.76 -8.48
C ALA A 4 -13.49 24.41 -7.69
N VAL A 5 -12.98 25.36 -6.90
CA VAL A 5 -11.80 25.15 -6.04
C VAL A 5 -12.11 24.16 -4.92
N LEU A 6 -13.29 24.24 -4.31
CA LEU A 6 -13.72 23.30 -3.27
C LEU A 6 -13.85 21.87 -3.79
N PHE A 7 -14.42 21.69 -4.99
CA PHE A 7 -14.50 20.39 -5.63
C PHE A 7 -13.11 19.82 -5.95
N PHE A 8 -12.17 20.66 -6.41
CA PHE A 8 -10.80 20.23 -6.68
C PHE A 8 -10.05 19.82 -5.40
N CYS A 9 -10.22 20.56 -4.31
CA CYS A 9 -9.61 20.22 -3.01
C CYS A 9 -10.16 18.90 -2.44
N LEU A 10 -11.48 18.68 -2.52
CA LEU A 10 -12.08 17.44 -2.07
C LEU A 10 -11.60 16.25 -2.89
N ALA A 11 -11.50 16.37 -4.21
CA ALA A 11 -10.95 15.33 -5.07
C ALA A 11 -9.48 14.98 -4.71
N PHE A 12 -8.67 15.98 -4.36
CA PHE A 12 -7.29 15.77 -3.90
C PHE A 12 -7.22 15.03 -2.54
N ILE A 13 -8.13 15.35 -1.63
CA ILE A 13 -8.22 14.67 -0.32
C ILE A 13 -8.68 13.22 -0.50
N PHE A 14 -9.70 12.96 -1.32
CA PHE A 14 -10.15 11.59 -1.62
C PHE A 14 -9.05 10.78 -2.35
N CYS A 15 -8.35 11.36 -3.34
CA CYS A 15 -7.23 10.66 -4.01
C CYS A 15 -6.05 10.33 -3.07
N THR A 16 -5.85 11.08 -1.99
CA THR A 16 -4.77 10.76 -1.03
C THR A 16 -5.18 9.70 0.01
N THR A 17 -6.50 9.47 0.20
CA THR A 17 -6.98 8.36 1.04
C THR A 17 -6.89 6.99 0.36
N GLU A 18 -6.57 6.94 -0.93
CA GLU A 18 -6.23 5.72 -1.69
C GLU A 18 -4.81 5.24 -1.38
N ILE A 19 -3.99 6.04 -0.68
CA ILE A 19 -2.71 5.59 -0.14
C ILE A 19 -3.07 4.74 1.07
N MET A 20 -3.39 3.47 0.78
CA MET A 20 -3.48 2.41 1.77
C MET A 20 -2.40 2.67 2.80
N PRO A 21 -2.71 2.81 4.11
CA PRO A 21 -1.68 2.61 5.09
C PRO A 21 -1.18 1.19 4.79
N VAL A 22 0.00 1.07 4.18
CA VAL A 22 0.83 -0.11 4.39
C VAL A 22 0.97 -0.12 5.88
N GLU A 23 0.08 -0.89 6.51
CA GLU A 23 0.15 -1.21 7.91
C GLU A 23 1.59 -1.66 8.08
N ALA A 24 2.39 -0.85 8.77
CA ALA A 24 3.62 -1.30 9.34
C ALA A 24 3.22 -2.30 10.44
N GLN A 25 2.67 -3.45 10.01
CA GLN A 25 2.67 -4.65 10.81
C GLN A 25 4.16 -4.91 11.03
N TYR A 26 4.61 -4.72 12.27
CA TYR A 26 5.98 -4.96 12.73
C TYR A 26 6.45 -6.42 12.55
N THR A 27 5.67 -7.23 11.86
CA THR A 27 5.88 -8.63 11.54
C THR A 27 5.35 -8.88 10.13
N CYS A 28 6.14 -8.53 9.13
CA CYS A 28 5.94 -9.03 7.78
C CYS A 28 6.09 -10.56 7.84
N ASP A 29 5.00 -11.26 7.52
CA ASP A 29 4.97 -12.71 7.37
C ASP A 29 5.25 -13.06 5.91
N ASP A 30 6.34 -13.79 5.66
CA ASP A 30 6.76 -14.16 4.30
C ASP A 30 5.70 -14.97 3.54
N ALA A 31 4.95 -15.83 4.23
CA ALA A 31 3.93 -16.64 3.60
C ALA A 31 2.72 -15.80 3.18
N ASN A 32 2.33 -14.83 4.02
CA ASN A 32 1.27 -13.89 3.72
C ASN A 32 1.69 -12.91 2.62
N CYS A 33 2.91 -12.37 2.71
CA CYS A 33 3.52 -11.51 1.69
C CYS A 33 3.56 -12.20 0.32
N ASN A 34 4.07 -13.43 0.26
CA ASN A 34 4.12 -14.20 -0.97
C ASN A 34 2.73 -14.49 -1.56
N ARG A 35 1.74 -14.79 -0.71
CA ARG A 35 0.37 -15.04 -1.15
C ARG A 35 -0.29 -13.77 -1.70
N ALA A 36 -0.08 -12.63 -1.04
CA ALA A 36 -0.58 -11.33 -1.47
C ALA A 36 0.02 -10.93 -2.82
N CYS A 37 1.34 -10.97 -2.96
CA CYS A 37 2.02 -10.64 -4.22
C CYS A 37 1.57 -11.54 -5.39
N LYS A 38 1.36 -12.84 -5.15
CA LYS A 38 0.82 -13.75 -6.16
C LYS A 38 -0.62 -13.40 -6.57
N LYS A 39 -1.44 -12.96 -5.63
CA LYS A 39 -2.82 -12.53 -5.90
C LYS A 39 -2.83 -11.29 -6.80
N ASP A 40 -1.85 -10.40 -6.62
CA ASP A 40 -1.70 -9.17 -7.42
C ASP A 40 -1.00 -9.42 -8.77
N GLY A 41 -0.61 -10.66 -9.07
CA GLY A 41 -0.05 -11.07 -10.37
C GLY A 41 1.48 -11.10 -10.44
N TYR A 42 2.18 -10.88 -9.32
CA TYR A 42 3.63 -11.07 -9.23
C TYR A 42 4.00 -12.56 -9.09
N ARG A 43 5.27 -12.90 -9.30
CA ARG A 43 5.74 -14.29 -9.17
C ARG A 43 5.78 -14.72 -7.71
N GLY A 44 6.08 -13.79 -6.82
CA GLY A 44 6.08 -14.01 -5.38
C GLY A 44 6.39 -12.73 -4.60
N GLY A 45 6.59 -12.89 -3.30
CA GLY A 45 6.96 -11.80 -2.41
C GLY A 45 7.79 -12.29 -1.24
N SER A 46 8.62 -11.40 -0.69
CA SER A 46 9.44 -11.69 0.48
C SER A 46 9.56 -10.47 1.38
N CYS A 47 9.68 -10.70 2.67
CA CYS A 47 9.86 -9.66 3.66
C CYS A 47 11.31 -9.14 3.63
N LEU A 48 11.47 -7.83 3.50
CA LEU A 48 12.75 -7.14 3.50
C LEU A 48 12.86 -6.17 4.69
N GLY A 49 14.10 -6.01 5.15
CA GLY A 49 14.49 -5.10 6.23
C GLY A 49 14.86 -5.83 7.53
N PHE A 50 15.69 -5.20 8.36
CA PHE A 50 16.21 -5.75 9.62
C PHE A 50 15.14 -6.22 10.62
N VAL A 51 13.92 -5.72 10.48
CA VAL A 51 12.78 -6.00 11.35
C VAL A 51 11.59 -6.60 10.59
N ASN A 52 11.79 -7.08 9.35
CA ASN A 52 10.72 -7.62 8.49
C ASN A 52 9.50 -6.70 8.48
N VAL A 53 9.66 -5.44 8.06
CA VAL A 53 8.56 -4.45 8.12
C VAL A 53 7.93 -4.22 6.74
N GLN A 54 8.64 -4.56 5.66
CA GLN A 54 8.15 -4.35 4.30
C GLN A 54 8.10 -5.66 3.52
N CYS A 55 6.95 -5.91 2.90
CA CYS A 55 6.79 -6.95 1.89
C CYS A 55 7.24 -6.42 0.53
N PHE A 56 8.13 -7.14 -0.14
CA PHE A 56 8.62 -6.82 -1.47
C PHE A 56 8.19 -7.89 -2.47
N CYS A 57 7.36 -7.50 -3.45
CA CYS A 57 6.94 -8.37 -4.54
C CYS A 57 7.98 -8.39 -5.67
N HIS A 58 8.20 -9.57 -6.28
CA HIS A 58 9.10 -9.76 -7.42
C HIS A 58 8.51 -10.71 -8.48
#